data_AF-A0A2T5JKE0-F1
#
_entry.id   AF-A0A2T5JKE0-F1
#
_cell.length_a   1.000
_cell.length_b   1.000
_cell.length_c   1.000
_cell.angle_alpha   90.00
_cell.angle_beta   90.00
_cell.angle_gamma   90.00
#
_symmetry.space_group_name_H-M   'P 1'
#
loop_
_entity.id
_entity.type
_entity.pdbx_description
1 polymer ?
#
loop_
_entity_poly.entity_id
_entity_poly.type
_entity_poly.pdbx_seq_one_letter_code
_entity_poly.pdbx_strand_id
1 'polypeptide(L)' 'MNTFFFIVVPEVILAGDVVHFDGQIAEYAFEANSEREALDLVFPQFCCEHPHHSHESTKYQINCISS' A
#
# COMPACT_ATOMS: atom_id res chain seq x y z
N MET A 1 -5.66 6.10 -20.62
CA MET A 1 -5.00 6.04 -19.31
C MET A 1 -6.01 6.51 -18.28
N ASN A 2 -6.17 5.72 -17.23
CA ASN A 2 -7.06 6.02 -16.11
C ASN A 2 -6.18 6.27 -14.87
N THR A 3 -6.65 7.10 -13.95
CA THR A 3 -5.97 7.34 -12.68
C THR A 3 -6.52 6.39 -11.63
N PHE A 4 -5.66 5.58 -11.05
CA PHE A 4 -5.99 4.65 -9.98
C PHE A 4 -5.44 5.16 -8.66
N PHE A 5 -6.26 5.12 -7.62
CA PHE A 5 -5.91 5.59 -6.29
C PHE A 5 -5.75 4.42 -5.33
N PHE A 6 -4.62 4.36 -4.64
CA PHE A 6 -4.30 3.30 -3.70
C PHE A 6 -3.95 3.86 -2.33
N ILE A 7 -4.34 3.11 -1.30
CA ILE A 7 -3.90 3.33 0.07
C ILE A 7 -3.06 2.14 0.51
N VAL A 8 -1.89 2.41 1.07
CA VAL A 8 -1.06 1.42 1.75
C VAL A 8 -1.32 1.52 3.26
N VAL A 9 -1.81 0.43 3.84
CA VAL A 9 -2.02 0.30 5.29
C VAL A 9 -1.19 -0.88 5.82
N PRO A 10 -0.70 -0.84 7.07
CA PRO A 10 -0.01 -1.98 7.64
C PRO A 10 -1.00 -3.11 7.92
N GLU A 11 -0.63 -4.35 7.60
CA GLU A 11 -1.39 -5.53 7.99
C GLU A 11 -1.23 -5.75 9.49
N VAL A 12 -2.35 -5.72 10.22
CA VAL A 12 -2.35 -5.92 11.66
C VAL A 12 -2.18 -7.41 11.96
N ILE A 13 -0.97 -7.82 12.28
CA ILE A 13 -0.72 -9.16 12.84
C ILE A 13 -1.05 -9.10 14.34
N LEU A 14 -2.21 -9.62 14.73
CA LEU A 14 -2.61 -9.79 16.13
C LEU A 14 -1.77 -10.89 16.79
N ALA A 15 -0.54 -10.56 17.17
CA ALA A 15 0.30 -11.40 18.02
C ALA A 15 0.23 -10.88 19.47
N GLY A 16 -0.79 -11.33 20.21
CA GLY A 16 -0.72 -11.60 21.66
C GLY A 16 -0.31 -10.51 22.66
N ASP A 17 -0.49 -9.20 22.38
CA ASP A 17 -0.68 -8.09 23.37
C ASP A 17 -0.30 -6.70 22.82
N VAL A 18 -0.04 -6.54 21.52
CA VAL A 18 0.17 -5.21 20.91
C VAL A 18 -0.89 -4.93 19.86
N VAL A 19 -1.69 -3.89 20.12
CA VAL A 19 -2.82 -3.46 19.27
C VAL A 19 -2.44 -2.21 18.46
N HIS A 20 -2.46 -2.42 17.14
CA HIS A 20 -2.89 -1.56 16.02
C HIS A 20 -2.14 -0.25 15.69
N PHE A 21 -1.70 -0.18 14.41
CA PHE A 21 -1.55 1.09 13.69
C PHE A 21 -2.86 1.36 12.94
N ASP A 22 -3.55 2.44 13.32
CA ASP A 22 -4.83 2.92 12.78
C ASP A 22 -4.63 4.00 11.71
N GLY A 23 -3.51 3.92 10.99
CA GLY A 23 -3.05 4.97 10.08
C GLY A 23 -2.84 4.44 8.68
N GLN A 24 -3.53 5.03 7.72
CA GLN A 24 -3.05 5.14 6.35
C GLN A 24 -1.57 5.59 6.39
N ILE A 25 -0.68 4.80 5.80
CA ILE A 25 0.75 5.12 5.76
C ILE A 25 1.03 6.03 4.58
N ALA A 26 0.43 5.70 3.42
CA ALA A 26 0.64 6.44 2.19
C ALA A 26 -0.56 6.33 1.25
N GLU A 27 -0.74 7.37 0.44
CA GLU A 27 -1.65 7.42 -0.70
C GLU A 27 -0.85 7.51 -1.98
N TYR A 28 -1.30 6.78 -3.00
CA TYR A 28 -0.70 6.82 -4.33
C TYR A 28 -1.76 7.05 -5.40
N ALA A 29 -1.40 7.84 -6.40
CA ALA A 29 -2.16 8.01 -7.62
C ALA A 29 -1.28 7.64 -8.81
N PHE A 30 -1.70 6.64 -9.59
CA PHE A 30 -0.97 6.18 -10.76
C PHE A 30 -1.82 6.31 -12.02
N GLU A 31 -1.23 6.82 -13.09
CA GLU A 31 -1.82 6.72 -14.43
C GLU A 31 -1.43 5.40 -15.07
N ALA A 32 -2.40 4.53 -15.32
CA ALA A 32 -2.16 3.22 -15.92
C ALA A 32 -3.26 2.86 -16.93
N ASN A 33 -3.05 1.80 -17.70
CA ASN A 33 -4.08 1.26 -18.59
C ASN A 33 -4.99 0.24 -17.88
N SER A 34 -4.56 -0.27 -16.72
CA SER A 34 -5.33 -1.19 -15.89
C SER A 34 -4.97 -1.06 -14.41
N GLU A 35 -5.89 -1.45 -13.54
CA GLU A 35 -5.67 -1.47 -12.09
C GLU A 35 -4.49 -2.38 -11.70
N ARG A 36 -4.33 -3.51 -12.39
CA ARG A 36 -3.23 -4.46 -12.14
C ARG A 36 -1.86 -3.85 -12.40
N GLU A 37 -1.73 -3.12 -13.51
CA GLU A 37 -0.50 -2.38 -13.85
C GLU A 37 -0.18 -1.34 -12.77
N ALA A 38 -1.20 -0.61 -12.30
CA ALA A 38 -1.01 0.35 -11.22
C ALA A 38 -0.65 -0.32 -9.89
N LEU A 39 -1.29 -1.44 -9.53
CA LEU A 39 -1.01 -2.21 -8.32
C LEU A 39 0.43 -2.72 -8.25
N ASP A 40 0.97 -3.18 -9.39
CA ASP A 40 2.36 -3.64 -9.51
C ASP A 40 3.38 -2.52 -9.23
N LEU A 41 2.97 -1.24 -9.34
CA LEU A 41 3.83 -0.06 -9.09
C LEU A 41 3.70 0.50 -7.67
N VAL A 42 2.58 0.26 -6.98
CA VAL A 42 2.29 0.86 -5.67
C VAL A 42 3.29 0.40 -4.60
N PHE A 43 3.51 -0.91 -4.47
CA PHE A 43 4.38 -1.43 -3.41
C PHE A 43 5.87 -1.05 -3.60
N PRO A 44 6.44 -1.14 -4.83
CA PRO A 44 7.79 -0.62 -5.08
C PRO A 44 7.93 0.86 -4.75
N GLN A 45 6.97 1.70 -5.15
CA GLN A 45 6.98 3.13 -4.86
C GLN A 45 6.96 3.39 -3.35
N PHE A 46 6.10 2.66 -2.63
CA PHE A 46 6.03 2.70 -1.17
C PHE A 46 7.37 2.37 -0.51
N CYS A 47 8.03 1.29 -0.91
CA CYS A 47 9.34 0.91 -0.38
C CYS A 47 10.44 1.96 -0.67
N CYS A 48 10.37 2.66 -1.81
CA CYS A 48 11.31 3.72 -2.15
C CYS A 48 11.16 4.97 -1.26
N GLU A 49 9.94 5.37 -0.95
CA GLU A 49 9.65 6.54 -0.11
C GLU A 49 9.78 6.25 1.38
N HIS A 50 9.51 5.01 1.77
CA HIS A 50 9.53 4.55 3.15
C HIS A 50 10.57 3.43 3.36
N PRO A 51 11.88 3.70 3.22
CA PRO A 51 12.94 2.67 3.29
C PRO A 51 13.09 2.02 4.68
N HIS A 52 12.54 2.65 5.73
CA HIS A 52 12.49 2.07 7.09
C HIS A 52 11.32 1.10 7.29
N HIS A 53 10.38 1.06 6.35
CA HIS A 53 9.27 0.13 6.33
C HIS A 53 9.72 -1.18 5.64
N SER A 54 9.30 -2.33 6.20
CA SER A 54 9.74 -3.66 5.78
C SER A 54 9.62 -3.91 4.27
N HIS A 55 10.61 -4.58 3.66
CA HIS A 55 10.54 -5.13 2.29
C HIS A 55 9.50 -6.26 2.14
N GLU A 56 8.88 -6.69 3.24
CA GLU A 56 7.86 -7.73 3.22
C GLU A 56 6.48 -7.12 2.91
N SER A 57 6.01 -7.31 1.69
CA SER A 57 4.66 -6.91 1.26
C SER A 57 3.55 -7.55 2.07
N THR A 58 3.79 -8.72 2.66
CA THR A 58 2.87 -9.45 3.55
C THR A 58 2.67 -8.77 4.91
N LYS A 59 3.25 -7.59 5.13
CA LYS A 59 3.00 -6.74 6.29
C LYS A 59 2.16 -5.51 5.93
N TYR A 60 1.68 -5.41 4.68
CA TYR A 60 0.92 -4.27 4.19
C TYR A 60 -0.25 -4.73 3.32
N GLN A 61 -1.41 -4.11 3.53
CA GLN A 61 -2.55 -4.22 2.63
C GLN A 61 -2.56 -3.00 1.71
N ILE A 62 -2.74 -3.26 0.41
CA ILE A 62 -2.85 -2.24 -0.62
C ILE A 62 -4.29 -2.26 -1.13
N ASN A 63 -5.03 -1.19 -0.85
CA ASN A 63 -6.44 -1.08 -1.20
C ASN A 63 -6.60 -0.08 -2.34
N CYS A 64 -7.22 -0.50 -3.44
CA CYS A 64 -7.68 0.42 -4.48
C CYS A 64 -8.96 1.10 -3.99
N ILE A 65 -8.97 2.43 -3.93
CA ILE A 65 -10.10 3.23 -3.42
C ILE A 65 -10.90 3.93 -4.51
N SER A 66 -10.36 4.04 -5.73
CA SER A 66 -11.10 4.52 -6.89
C SER A 66 -10.37 4.17 -8.19
N SER A 67 -11.15 3.85 -9.23
CA SER A 67 -10.72 3.52 -10.60
C SER A 67 -11.52 4.29 -11.63
#